data_AF-A0A1U8L3B7-F1
#
_entry.id   AF-A0A1U8L3B7-F1
#
_cell.length_a   1.000
_cell.length_b   1.000
_cell.length_c   1.000
_cell.angle_alpha   90.00
_cell.angle_beta   90.00
_cell.angle_gamma   90.00
#
_symmetry.space_group_name_H-M   'P 1'
#
loop_
_entity.id
_entity.type
_entity.pdbx_description
1 polymer ?
#
loop_
_entity_poly.entity_id
_entity_poly.type
_entity_poly.pdbx_seq_one_letter_code
_entity_poly.pdbx_strand_id
1 'polypeptide(L)'
;MESQMTLAWAIIFCLAVAPVHGPYYSRTVKAGPRVEKITRLHFFFHDIRSGKNATAIPIASPNTPQDPPTYGTLYAMDDPPTMESEPTSTLIGNSQGLYLDLSRERTQFTAIIYADFAFTTGRFNGSSFSLFSRFSAADAPSTIREMAIVGGRGNAKKIRKPKPWKHPQPITKSQLEQMREEFWDTAPS
;
A
#
# COMPACT_ATOMS: atom_id res chain seq x y z
N MET A 1 23.47 54.16 44.70
CA MET A 1 22.20 53.50 44.30
C MET A 1 22.05 53.51 42.77
N GLU A 2 22.28 54.64 42.11
CA GLU A 2 22.19 54.78 40.64
C GLU A 2 23.11 53.85 39.84
N SER A 3 24.38 53.67 40.26
CA SER A 3 25.34 52.79 39.58
C SER A 3 24.97 51.30 39.59
N GLN A 4 24.17 50.84 40.55
CA GLN A 4 23.70 49.45 40.61
C GLN A 4 22.50 49.24 39.68
N MET A 5 21.66 50.27 39.55
CA MET A 5 20.52 50.25 38.62
C MET A 5 20.98 50.27 37.17
N THR A 6 22.01 51.03 36.81
CA THR A 6 22.54 51.05 35.44
C THR A 6 23.12 49.71 35.01
N LEU A 7 23.82 49.00 35.92
CA LEU A 7 24.34 47.67 35.65
C LEU A 7 23.21 46.65 35.43
N ALA A 8 22.16 46.71 36.24
CA ALA A 8 21.00 45.83 36.11
C ALA A 8 20.28 46.04 34.77
N TRP A 9 20.09 47.30 34.33
CA TRP A 9 19.50 47.61 33.03
C TRP A 9 20.37 47.14 31.86
N ALA A 10 21.70 47.27 31.97
CA ALA A 10 22.63 46.77 30.95
C ALA A 10 22.56 45.24 30.83
N ILE A 11 22.47 44.51 31.94
CA ILE A 11 22.35 43.04 31.95
C ILE A 11 21.01 42.60 31.34
N ILE A 12 19.91 43.27 31.69
CA ILE A 12 18.59 42.99 31.11
C ILE A 12 18.60 43.22 29.59
N PHE A 13 19.23 44.32 29.14
CA PHE A 13 19.38 44.61 27.71
C PHE A 13 20.23 43.55 26.99
N CYS A 14 21.35 43.12 27.57
CA CYS A 14 22.21 42.07 27.02
C CYS A 14 21.49 40.71 26.93
N LEU A 15 20.71 40.33 27.95
CA LEU A 15 19.97 39.08 27.96
C LEU A 15 18.76 39.09 27.02
N ALA A 16 18.14 40.25 26.78
CA ALA A 16 17.03 40.39 25.82
C ALA A 16 17.49 40.34 24.35
N VAL A 17 18.74 40.73 24.05
CA VAL A 17 19.31 40.69 22.68
C VAL A 17 19.99 39.34 22.37
N ALA A 18 20.39 38.59 23.40
CA ALA A 18 21.09 37.32 23.26
C ALA A 18 20.33 36.17 22.53
N PRO A 19 18.98 36.03 22.54
CA PRO A 19 18.37 34.81 22.01
C PRO A 19 18.16 34.83 20.48
N VAL A 20 18.53 35.90 19.76
CA VAL A 20 18.23 36.00 18.31
C VAL A 20 19.33 35.40 17.41
N HIS A 21 20.47 35.00 17.97
CA HIS A 21 21.61 34.46 17.20
C HIS A 21 21.94 32.99 17.54
N GLY A 22 20.93 32.19 17.88
CA GLY A 22 21.09 30.73 17.93
C GLY A 22 21.41 30.21 16.52
N PRO A 23 22.43 29.35 16.32
CA PRO A 23 22.78 28.77 15.02
C PRO A 23 21.77 27.68 14.61
N TYR A 24 20.48 28.00 14.63
CA TYR A 24 19.42 27.17 14.04
C TYR A 24 19.32 27.37 12.52
N TYR A 25 20.36 27.91 11.90
CA TYR A 25 20.47 27.98 10.45
C TYR A 25 20.94 26.62 9.93
N SER A 26 20.02 25.66 9.81
CA SER A 26 20.29 24.49 8.98
C SER A 26 20.36 24.95 7.52
N ARG A 27 21.51 24.75 6.87
CA ARG A 27 21.64 24.99 5.44
C ARG A 27 20.61 24.10 4.73
N THR A 28 19.65 24.70 4.03
CA THR A 28 18.72 23.93 3.18
C THR A 28 19.53 23.29 2.06
N VAL A 29 19.88 22.01 2.22
CA VAL A 29 20.49 21.23 1.16
C VAL A 29 19.39 20.87 0.17
N LYS A 30 19.54 21.26 -1.10
CA LYS A 30 18.66 20.72 -2.14
C LYS A 30 18.86 19.21 -2.17
N ALA A 31 17.80 18.46 -1.87
CA ALA A 31 17.82 17.02 -2.07
C ALA A 31 18.23 16.76 -3.52
N GLY A 32 19.30 15.99 -3.72
CA GLY A 32 19.73 15.59 -5.06
C GLY A 32 18.59 14.88 -5.80
N PRO A 33 18.66 14.77 -7.13
CA PRO A 33 17.65 14.09 -7.92
C PRO A 33 17.44 12.68 -7.36
N ARG A 34 16.24 12.44 -6.84
CA ARG A 34 15.88 11.13 -6.33
C ARG A 34 15.62 10.24 -7.53
N VAL A 35 16.52 9.30 -7.80
CA VAL A 35 16.29 8.28 -8.81
C VAL A 35 15.09 7.45 -8.38
N GLU A 36 13.98 7.57 -9.10
CA GLU A 36 12.82 6.73 -8.89
C GLU A 36 13.16 5.31 -9.33
N LYS A 37 12.90 4.34 -8.45
CA LYS A 37 12.99 2.91 -8.78
C LYS A 37 11.57 2.39 -8.91
N ILE A 38 11.25 1.84 -10.06
CA ILE A 38 9.96 1.17 -10.31
C ILE A 38 10.20 -0.33 -10.17
N THR A 39 9.35 -1.00 -9.40
CA THR A 39 9.32 -2.45 -9.29
C THR A 39 7.96 -2.93 -9.76
N ARG A 40 7.95 -3.87 -10.71
CA ARG A 40 6.72 -4.52 -11.17
C ARG A 40 6.65 -5.90 -10.51
N LEU A 41 5.56 -6.15 -9.80
CA LEU A 41 5.31 -7.40 -9.07
C LEU A 41 4.13 -8.09 -9.75
N HIS A 42 4.22 -9.40 -9.92
CA HIS A 42 3.14 -10.23 -10.43
C HIS A 42 3.02 -11.46 -9.55
N PHE A 43 1.82 -11.66 -9.00
CA PHE A 43 1.47 -12.75 -8.10
C PHE A 43 -0.05 -12.86 -8.05
N PHE A 44 -0.54 -13.94 -7.47
CA PHE A 44 -1.96 -14.23 -7.27
C PHE A 44 -2.25 -14.21 -5.77
N PHE A 45 -3.46 -13.87 -5.35
CA PHE A 45 -3.90 -14.01 -3.97
C PHE A 45 -5.32 -14.60 -3.97
N HIS A 46 -5.66 -15.34 -2.91
CA HIS A 46 -6.83 -16.21 -2.88
C HIS A 46 -7.77 -15.83 -1.74
N ASP A 47 -8.79 -15.02 -2.03
CA ASP A 47 -9.85 -14.67 -1.06
C ASP A 47 -10.90 -15.79 -1.00
N ILE A 48 -10.86 -16.58 0.08
CA ILE A 48 -11.74 -17.73 0.30
C ILE A 48 -12.69 -17.39 1.45
N ARG A 49 -13.95 -17.06 1.10
CA ARG A 49 -14.96 -16.59 2.07
C ARG A 49 -15.77 -17.69 2.77
N SER A 50 -15.54 -18.97 2.44
CA SER A 50 -16.36 -20.09 2.94
C SER A 50 -15.61 -21.41 2.91
N GLY A 51 -16.08 -22.38 3.70
CA GLY A 51 -15.49 -23.72 3.80
C GLY A 51 -14.48 -23.85 4.93
N LYS A 52 -13.88 -25.04 5.07
CA LYS A 52 -12.95 -25.36 6.18
C LYS A 52 -11.66 -24.54 6.15
N ASN A 53 -11.26 -24.06 4.98
CA ASN A 53 -10.03 -23.31 4.76
C ASN A 53 -10.34 -21.85 4.36
N ALA A 54 -11.37 -21.26 4.96
CA ALA A 54 -11.69 -19.85 4.72
C ALA A 54 -10.53 -18.95 5.16
N THR A 55 -10.12 -18.04 4.29
CA THR A 55 -9.07 -17.04 4.52
C THR A 55 -9.65 -15.67 4.83
N ALA A 56 -10.92 -15.45 4.49
CA ALA A 56 -11.68 -14.26 4.85
C ALA A 56 -12.95 -14.63 5.64
N ILE A 57 -13.11 -14.02 6.81
CA ILE A 57 -14.20 -14.31 7.74
C ILE A 57 -15.00 -13.05 8.06
N PRO A 58 -16.34 -13.10 8.11
CA PRO A 58 -17.14 -11.99 8.56
C PRO A 58 -16.96 -11.79 10.06
N ILE A 59 -16.56 -10.58 10.47
CA ILE A 59 -16.33 -10.21 11.87
C ILE A 59 -17.39 -9.25 12.42
N ALA A 60 -18.15 -8.59 11.55
CA ALA A 60 -19.33 -7.82 11.90
C ALA A 60 -20.31 -7.81 10.73
N SER A 61 -21.60 -7.87 11.02
CA SER A 61 -22.64 -7.77 9.99
C SER A 61 -23.81 -6.92 10.50
N PRO A 62 -24.51 -6.21 9.61
CA PRO A 62 -25.66 -5.43 10.01
C PRO A 62 -26.85 -6.33 10.36
N ASN A 63 -27.67 -5.86 11.29
CA ASN A 63 -28.92 -6.52 11.65
C ASN A 63 -29.97 -6.23 10.57
N THR A 64 -30.07 -7.14 9.60
CA THR A 64 -31.00 -7.00 8.47
C THR A 64 -31.80 -8.28 8.27
N PRO A 65 -33.00 -8.23 7.68
CA PRO A 65 -33.75 -9.42 7.30
C PRO A 65 -33.09 -10.24 6.18
N GLN A 66 -32.04 -9.72 5.53
CA GLN A 66 -31.34 -10.43 4.47
C GLN A 66 -30.34 -11.44 5.07
N ASP A 67 -30.43 -12.68 4.59
CA ASP A 67 -29.55 -13.79 5.00
C ASP A 67 -28.88 -14.44 3.75
N PRO A 68 -27.53 -14.43 3.64
CA PRO A 68 -26.60 -13.70 4.49
C PRO A 68 -26.60 -12.18 4.19
N PRO A 69 -26.28 -11.33 5.19
CA PRO A 69 -26.04 -9.90 4.98
C PRO A 69 -24.90 -9.67 3.96
N THR A 70 -25.14 -8.85 2.94
CA THR A 70 -24.08 -8.42 2.00
C THR A 70 -23.62 -7.01 2.35
N TYR A 71 -24.44 -6.00 2.06
CA TYR A 71 -24.10 -4.61 2.31
C TYR A 71 -23.83 -4.36 3.79
N GLY A 72 -22.65 -3.82 4.10
CA GLY A 72 -22.21 -3.48 5.45
C GLY A 72 -21.55 -4.63 6.21
N THR A 73 -21.39 -5.81 5.61
CA THR A 73 -20.64 -6.91 6.24
C THR A 73 -19.15 -6.60 6.20
N LEU A 74 -18.52 -6.59 7.38
CA LEU A 74 -17.09 -6.39 7.56
C LEU A 74 -16.38 -7.73 7.65
N TYR A 75 -15.34 -7.89 6.84
CA TYR A 75 -14.51 -9.08 6.79
C TYR A 75 -13.11 -8.78 7.31
N ALA A 76 -12.55 -9.75 8.05
CA ALA A 76 -11.11 -9.86 8.26
C ALA A 76 -10.54 -10.89 7.29
N MET A 77 -9.38 -10.59 6.70
CA MET A 77 -8.74 -11.46 5.71
C MET A 77 -7.28 -11.74 6.05
N ASP A 78 -6.85 -12.96 5.73
CA ASP A 78 -5.46 -13.43 5.71
C ASP A 78 -5.27 -14.33 4.48
N ASP A 79 -5.16 -13.70 3.31
CA ASP A 79 -5.12 -14.39 2.03
C ASP A 79 -3.67 -14.71 1.63
N PRO A 80 -3.37 -15.94 1.18
CA PRO A 80 -2.03 -16.32 0.78
C PRO A 80 -1.70 -15.78 -0.63
N PRO A 81 -0.64 -14.95 -0.81
CA PRO A 81 -0.13 -14.63 -2.12
C PRO A 81 0.77 -15.77 -2.66
N THR A 82 0.58 -16.14 -3.92
CA THR A 82 1.29 -17.23 -4.60
C THR A 82 1.89 -16.81 -5.94
N MET A 83 2.89 -17.55 -6.43
CA MET A 83 3.54 -17.26 -7.73
C MET A 83 2.65 -17.54 -8.94
N GLU A 84 1.74 -18.51 -8.84
CA GLU A 84 0.84 -18.92 -9.91
C GLU A 84 -0.61 -18.89 -9.45
N SER A 85 -1.55 -19.00 -10.39
CA SER A 85 -2.99 -18.97 -10.11
C SER A 85 -3.48 -20.20 -9.34
N GLU A 86 -2.72 -21.28 -9.34
CA GLU A 86 -3.02 -22.48 -8.57
C GLU A 86 -2.80 -22.21 -7.07
N PRO A 87 -3.80 -22.42 -6.18
CA PRO A 87 -3.66 -22.17 -4.74
C PRO A 87 -2.56 -22.99 -4.05
N THR A 88 -2.17 -24.13 -4.63
CA THR A 88 -1.09 -24.99 -4.11
C THR A 88 0.30 -24.59 -4.62
N SER A 89 0.39 -23.56 -5.48
CA SER A 89 1.67 -23.04 -5.97
C SER A 89 2.48 -22.35 -4.86
N THR A 90 3.73 -21.99 -5.17
CA THR A 90 4.66 -21.44 -4.19
C THR A 90 4.11 -20.20 -3.49
N LEU A 91 3.96 -20.30 -2.17
CA LEU A 91 3.63 -19.19 -1.28
C LEU A 91 4.77 -18.18 -1.23
N ILE A 92 4.45 -16.88 -1.35
CA ILE A 92 5.46 -15.82 -1.38
C ILE A 92 5.33 -14.79 -0.25
N GLY A 93 4.32 -14.94 0.61
CA GLY A 93 4.01 -13.93 1.62
C GLY A 93 2.69 -14.18 2.35
N ASN A 94 2.11 -13.09 2.84
CA ASN A 94 0.78 -13.02 3.44
C ASN A 94 0.10 -11.69 3.05
N SER A 95 -1.21 -11.73 2.82
CA SER A 95 -2.05 -10.55 2.55
C SER A 95 -3.09 -10.41 3.64
N GLN A 96 -2.83 -9.52 4.59
CA GLN A 96 -3.67 -9.35 5.77
C GLN A 96 -4.38 -8.01 5.77
N GLY A 97 -5.64 -7.99 6.21
CA GLY A 97 -6.38 -6.75 6.26
C GLY A 97 -7.86 -6.90 6.54
N LEU A 98 -8.63 -5.94 6.04
CA LEU A 98 -10.06 -5.82 6.24
C LEU A 98 -10.73 -5.35 4.96
N TYR A 99 -11.94 -5.82 4.70
CA TYR A 99 -12.79 -5.19 3.69
C TYR A 99 -14.24 -5.10 4.15
N LEU A 100 -14.91 -4.02 3.71
CA LEU A 100 -16.33 -3.81 3.93
C LEU A 100 -17.07 -4.05 2.62
N ASP A 101 -18.03 -4.96 2.63
CA ASP A 101 -18.91 -5.23 1.49
C ASP A 101 -19.89 -4.05 1.30
N LEU A 102 -19.87 -3.48 0.10
CA LEU A 102 -20.67 -2.32 -0.32
C LEU A 102 -21.77 -2.73 -1.31
N SER A 103 -22.03 -4.02 -1.47
CA SER A 103 -22.93 -4.59 -2.47
C SER A 103 -24.38 -4.53 -2.01
N ARG A 104 -25.13 -3.58 -2.59
CA ARG A 104 -26.59 -3.51 -2.40
C ARG A 104 -27.33 -4.55 -3.23
N GLU A 105 -26.77 -4.93 -4.37
CA GLU A 105 -27.27 -6.01 -5.23
C GLU A 105 -26.48 -7.29 -4.96
N ARG A 106 -27.17 -8.42 -4.76
CA ARG A 106 -26.51 -9.70 -4.43
C ARG A 106 -25.70 -10.32 -5.57
N THR A 107 -25.98 -9.89 -6.80
CA THR A 107 -25.30 -10.36 -8.01
C THR A 107 -24.01 -9.60 -8.28
N GLN A 108 -23.76 -8.50 -7.57
CA GLN A 108 -22.55 -7.71 -7.69
C GLN A 108 -21.73 -7.86 -6.41
N PHE A 109 -20.41 -7.78 -6.54
CA PHE A 109 -19.53 -7.66 -5.38
C PHE A 109 -18.73 -6.37 -5.48
N THR A 110 -19.00 -5.42 -4.60
CA THR A 110 -18.20 -4.21 -4.42
C THR A 110 -17.71 -4.18 -2.98
N ALA A 111 -16.45 -3.81 -2.78
CA ALA A 111 -15.89 -3.64 -1.45
C ALA A 111 -14.98 -2.41 -1.38
N ILE A 112 -14.78 -1.88 -0.18
CA ILE A 112 -13.59 -1.09 0.11
C ILE A 112 -12.60 -1.97 0.86
N ILE A 113 -11.40 -2.09 0.33
CA ILE A 113 -10.38 -3.04 0.77
C ILE A 113 -9.21 -2.27 1.35
N TYR A 114 -8.81 -2.63 2.56
CA TYR A 114 -7.50 -2.35 3.12
C TYR A 114 -6.73 -3.67 3.21
N ALA A 115 -5.54 -3.73 2.62
CA ALA A 115 -4.70 -4.93 2.65
C ALA A 115 -3.22 -4.57 2.76
N ASP A 116 -2.49 -5.28 3.63
CA ASP A 116 -1.03 -5.26 3.71
C ASP A 116 -0.48 -6.56 3.15
N PHE A 117 0.30 -6.46 2.08
CA PHE A 117 0.99 -7.57 1.44
C PHE A 117 2.42 -7.59 1.94
N ALA A 118 2.78 -8.58 2.75
CA ALA A 118 4.13 -8.79 3.23
C ALA A 118 4.77 -9.97 2.52
N PHE A 119 5.98 -9.77 1.99
CA PHE A 119 6.75 -10.80 1.31
C PHE A 119 7.65 -11.52 2.31
N THR A 120 7.62 -12.84 2.30
CA THR A 120 8.41 -13.70 3.20
C THR A 120 9.50 -14.49 2.46
N THR A 121 9.53 -14.39 1.13
CA THR A 121 10.51 -15.07 0.28
C THR A 121 11.05 -14.15 -0.82
N GLY A 122 12.10 -14.61 -1.51
CA GLY A 122 12.69 -13.91 -2.65
C GLY A 122 13.36 -12.57 -2.29
N ARG A 123 13.59 -11.74 -3.32
CA ARG A 123 14.31 -10.46 -3.22
C ARG A 123 13.67 -9.46 -2.25
N PHE A 124 12.36 -9.55 -2.06
CA PHE A 124 11.58 -8.61 -1.25
C PHE A 124 11.26 -9.15 0.15
N ASN A 125 11.86 -10.27 0.56
CA ASN A 125 11.67 -10.82 1.89
C ASN A 125 11.85 -9.76 2.99
N GLY A 126 10.87 -9.65 3.88
CA GLY A 126 10.80 -8.67 4.96
C GLY A 126 10.30 -7.29 4.52
N SER A 127 9.91 -7.12 3.25
CA SER A 127 9.25 -5.91 2.75
C SER A 127 7.75 -6.10 2.62
N SER A 128 7.01 -5.01 2.72
CA SER A 128 5.56 -5.02 2.51
C SER A 128 5.08 -3.78 1.76
N PHE A 129 3.89 -3.87 1.17
CA PHE A 129 3.15 -2.72 0.69
C PHE A 129 1.71 -2.79 1.16
N SER A 130 1.09 -1.63 1.35
CA SER A 130 -0.31 -1.55 1.76
C SER A 130 -1.13 -0.91 0.66
N LEU A 131 -2.31 -1.45 0.41
CA LEU A 131 -3.31 -0.86 -0.47
C LEU A 131 -4.54 -0.42 0.32
N PHE A 132 -5.19 0.62 -0.17
CA PHE A 132 -6.51 1.03 0.29
C PHE A 132 -7.31 1.55 -0.90
N SER A 133 -8.33 0.79 -1.34
CA SER A 133 -9.06 1.12 -2.56
C SER A 133 -10.44 0.48 -2.58
N ARG A 134 -11.33 1.10 -3.37
CA ARG A 134 -12.57 0.45 -3.78
C ARG A 134 -12.27 -0.62 -4.83
N PHE A 135 -12.97 -1.73 -4.76
CA PHE A 135 -12.97 -2.86 -5.68
C PHE A 135 -14.41 -3.16 -6.11
N SER A 136 -14.67 -3.43 -7.38
CA SER A 136 -16.02 -3.74 -7.90
C SER A 136 -15.99 -4.82 -8.97
N ALA A 137 -16.42 -6.03 -8.65
CA ALA A 137 -16.46 -7.21 -9.53
C ALA A 137 -17.52 -7.16 -10.64
N ALA A 138 -18.24 -6.05 -10.78
CA ALA A 138 -19.40 -5.91 -11.66
C ALA A 138 -19.10 -6.06 -13.16
N ASP A 139 -17.86 -5.83 -13.61
CA ASP A 139 -17.50 -5.87 -15.03
C ASP A 139 -16.58 -7.07 -15.29
N ALA A 140 -17.08 -8.08 -16.00
CA ALA A 140 -16.38 -9.18 -16.71
C ALA A 140 -15.08 -9.79 -16.11
N PRO A 141 -14.86 -11.11 -16.22
CA PRO A 141 -13.65 -11.77 -15.70
C PRO A 141 -12.30 -11.24 -16.24
N SER A 142 -12.30 -10.39 -17.27
CA SER A 142 -11.11 -9.78 -17.89
C SER A 142 -10.86 -8.30 -17.53
N THR A 143 -11.65 -7.68 -16.66
CA THR A 143 -11.49 -6.25 -16.36
C THR A 143 -10.32 -6.00 -15.42
N ILE A 144 -9.29 -5.30 -15.91
CA ILE A 144 -8.16 -4.82 -15.11
C ILE A 144 -8.67 -3.76 -14.13
N ARG A 145 -8.36 -3.92 -12.83
CA ARG A 145 -8.69 -2.93 -11.81
C ARG A 145 -7.47 -2.33 -11.17
N GLU A 146 -7.50 -1.01 -11.06
CA GLU A 146 -6.46 -0.26 -10.37
C GLU A 146 -6.78 -0.14 -8.89
N MET A 147 -5.84 -0.54 -8.06
CA MET A 147 -5.88 -0.30 -6.62
C MET A 147 -4.74 0.62 -6.21
N ALA A 148 -5.03 1.56 -5.30
CA ALA A 148 -4.03 2.51 -4.83
C ALA A 148 -3.11 1.85 -3.80
N ILE A 149 -1.81 1.80 -4.10
CA ILE A 149 -0.78 1.54 -3.10
C ILE A 149 -0.61 2.82 -2.28
N VAL A 150 -0.90 2.73 -0.99
CA VAL A 150 -0.88 3.88 -0.06
C VAL A 150 0.38 3.93 0.81
N GLY A 151 1.17 2.85 0.84
CA GLY A 151 2.41 2.80 1.59
C GLY A 151 3.21 1.53 1.36
N GLY A 152 4.38 1.45 2.01
CA GLY A 152 5.20 0.26 2.06
C GLY A 152 6.31 0.35 3.11
N ARG A 153 6.75 -0.82 3.57
CA ARG A 153 7.74 -1.02 4.63
C ARG A 153 8.85 -1.97 4.15
N GLY A 154 10.00 -1.94 4.82
CA GLY A 154 11.14 -2.83 4.54
C GLY A 154 12.26 -2.22 3.70
N ASN A 155 13.15 -3.08 3.21
CA ASN A 155 14.42 -2.71 2.56
C ASN A 155 14.25 -2.05 1.18
N ALA A 156 13.06 -2.13 0.59
CA ALA A 156 12.72 -1.42 -0.64
C ALA A 156 12.28 0.02 -0.33
N LYS A 157 13.10 1.00 -0.74
CA LYS A 157 12.79 2.44 -0.68
C LYS A 157 11.39 2.72 -1.26
N LYS A 158 10.44 3.17 -0.41
CA LYS A 158 9.09 3.71 -0.72
C LYS A 158 8.52 3.30 -2.09
N ILE A 159 7.68 2.26 -2.09
CA ILE A 159 6.87 1.86 -3.24
C ILE A 159 5.81 2.95 -3.51
N ARG A 160 5.64 3.38 -4.77
CA ARG A 160 4.62 4.34 -5.21
C ARG A 160 3.69 3.68 -6.23
N LYS A 161 2.43 4.15 -6.31
CA LYS A 161 1.43 3.71 -7.29
C LYS A 161 2.02 3.78 -8.72
N PRO A 162 2.01 2.68 -9.50
CA PRO A 162 2.41 2.72 -10.91
C PRO A 162 1.42 3.58 -11.72
N LYS A 163 1.87 4.11 -12.87
CA LYS A 163 0.97 4.83 -13.79
C LYS A 163 -0.13 3.86 -14.29
N PRO A 164 -1.36 4.38 -14.52
CA PRO A 164 -2.46 3.63 -15.10
C PRO A 164 -2.06 2.83 -16.34
N TRP A 165 -2.45 1.56 -16.37
CA TRP A 165 -2.19 0.68 -17.51
C TRP A 165 -3.07 1.11 -18.68
N LYS A 166 -2.47 1.46 -19.82
CA LYS A 166 -3.17 2.04 -20.98
C LYS A 166 -3.56 1.03 -22.07
N HIS A 167 -3.34 -0.27 -21.88
CA HIS A 167 -3.77 -1.29 -22.85
C HIS A 167 -5.10 -1.92 -22.42
N PRO A 168 -6.21 -1.65 -23.14
CA PRO A 168 -7.52 -2.23 -22.85
C PRO A 168 -7.75 -3.60 -23.48
N GLN A 169 -6.81 -4.11 -24.27
CA GLN A 169 -6.92 -5.38 -24.99
C GLN A 169 -6.25 -6.51 -24.19
N PRO A 170 -6.77 -7.76 -24.23
CA PRO A 170 -6.10 -8.92 -23.67
C PRO A 170 -4.70 -9.10 -24.27
N ILE A 171 -3.70 -9.24 -23.41
CA ILE A 171 -2.30 -9.43 -23.83
C ILE A 171 -2.16 -10.85 -24.40
N THR A 172 -1.64 -10.96 -25.62
CA THR A 172 -1.35 -12.27 -26.21
C THR A 172 -0.16 -12.92 -25.51
N LYS A 173 -0.06 -14.26 -25.54
CA LYS A 173 1.09 -14.99 -24.97
C LYS A 173 2.43 -14.45 -25.50
N SER A 174 2.49 -14.12 -26.79
CA SER A 174 3.67 -13.51 -27.42
C SER A 174 4.01 -12.13 -26.89
N GLN A 175 3.01 -11.28 -26.62
CA GLN A 175 3.23 -9.97 -25.99
C GLN A 175 3.70 -10.13 -24.53
N LEU A 176 3.18 -11.12 -23.82
CA LEU A 176 3.59 -11.43 -22.45
C LEU A 176 5.03 -11.94 -22.38
N GLU A 177 5.45 -12.76 -23.35
CA GLU A 177 6.82 -13.23 -23.53
C GLU A 177 7.76 -12.09 -23.96
N GLN A 178 7.35 -11.23 -24.88
CA GLN A 178 8.12 -10.05 -25.28
C GLN A 178 8.33 -9.07 -24.12
N MET A 179 7.29 -8.83 -23.32
CA MET A 179 7.38 -8.01 -22.11
C MET A 179 8.28 -8.64 -21.04
N ARG A 180 8.34 -9.98 -20.97
CA ARG A 180 9.26 -10.68 -20.08
C ARG A 180 10.71 -10.41 -20.50
N GLU A 181 11.05 -10.58 -21.78
CA GLU A 181 12.43 -10.39 -22.28
C GLU A 181 12.89 -8.92 -22.17
N GLU A 182 12.06 -7.96 -22.57
CA GLU A 182 12.40 -6.51 -22.52
C GLU A 182 12.63 -5.99 -21.09
N PHE A 183 12.05 -6.66 -20.09
CA PHE A 183 12.14 -6.28 -18.69
C PHE A 183 13.35 -6.84 -17.94
N TRP A 184 13.85 -8.01 -18.35
CA TRP A 184 14.96 -8.67 -17.64
C TRP A 184 16.33 -8.16 -18.11
N ASP A 185 16.46 -7.71 -19.37
CA ASP A 185 17.70 -7.11 -19.90
C ASP A 185 17.99 -5.68 -19.42
N THR A 186 17.06 -5.04 -18.69
CA THR A 186 17.23 -3.67 -18.15
C THR A 186 17.43 -3.61 -16.64
N ALA A 187 17.51 -4.76 -15.96
CA ALA A 187 17.93 -4.80 -14.57
C ALA A 187 19.47 -4.63 -14.50
N PRO A 188 20.01 -3.63 -13.76
CA PRO A 188 21.45 -3.60 -13.56
C PRO A 188 21.86 -4.85 -12.77
N SER A 189 22.89 -5.53 -13.28
CA SER A 189 23.60 -6.65 -12.66
C SER A 189 23.90 -6.41 -11.18
#